data_AF-X1RV42-F1
#
_entry.id   AF-X1RV42-F1
#
_cell.length_a   1.000
_cell.length_b   1.000
_cell.length_c   1.000
_cell.angle_alpha   90.00
_cell.angle_beta   90.00
_cell.angle_gamma   90.00
#
_symmetry.space_group_name_H-M   'P 1'
#
loop_
_entity.id
_entity.type
_entity.pdbx_description
1 polymer ?
#
loop_
_entity_poly.entity_id
_entity_poly.type
_entity_poly.pdbx_seq_one_letter_code
_entity_poly.pdbx_strand_id
1 'polypeptide(L)'
;MDDLIAEGVGVDFNQGLDIRLVDDEVAFYLSKVNARRLRFAFDHISYEHSVRQGISLLAKRGISPSKLSFYVLVGFNGNETALERMKLLQSFNVTVFPMIYRGPDGKEPEIREKLSETILWHGGRGNLKKFLRLVGRLPE
;
A
#
# COMPACT_ATOMS: atom_id res chain seq x y z
N MET A 1 -18.87 0.69 13.80
CA MET A 1 -17.68 -0.21 13.80
C MET A 1 -17.82 -1.25 14.91
N ASP A 2 -18.50 -0.90 16.01
CA ASP A 2 -18.83 -1.79 17.13
C ASP A 2 -19.59 -3.05 16.71
N ASP A 3 -20.60 -2.94 15.85
CA ASP A 3 -21.35 -4.13 15.40
C ASP A 3 -20.43 -5.16 14.72
N LEU A 4 -19.50 -4.71 13.87
CA LEU A 4 -18.53 -5.61 13.20
C LEU A 4 -17.61 -6.31 14.20
N ILE A 5 -17.26 -5.60 15.29
CA ILE A 5 -16.40 -6.13 16.35
C ILE A 5 -17.20 -7.12 17.22
N ALA A 6 -18.44 -6.78 17.58
CA ALA A 6 -19.33 -7.61 18.38
C ALA A 6 -19.69 -8.92 17.66
N GLU A 7 -19.98 -8.85 16.36
CA GLU A 7 -20.31 -10.01 15.53
C GLU A 7 -19.06 -10.83 15.12
N GLY A 8 -17.85 -10.29 15.31
CA GLY A 8 -16.59 -10.96 15.00
C GLY A 8 -16.37 -11.27 13.51
N VAL A 9 -17.16 -10.66 12.63
CA VAL A 9 -17.16 -10.94 11.19
C VAL A 9 -15.85 -10.53 10.53
N GLY A 10 -15.38 -11.35 9.59
CA GLY A 10 -14.19 -11.04 8.79
C GLY A 10 -14.45 -9.84 7.89
N VAL A 11 -13.63 -8.79 8.02
CA VAL A 11 -13.76 -7.56 7.23
C VAL A 11 -12.62 -7.45 6.23
N ASP A 12 -12.95 -7.16 4.97
CA ASP A 12 -11.97 -6.93 3.92
C ASP A 12 -12.11 -5.53 3.31
N PHE A 13 -11.22 -4.61 3.69
CA PHE A 13 -11.15 -3.26 3.12
C PHE A 13 -10.44 -3.28 1.75
N ASN A 14 -11.05 -3.96 0.77
CA ASN A 14 -10.42 -4.16 -0.55
C ASN A 14 -10.36 -2.88 -1.41
N GLN A 15 -11.19 -1.88 -1.11
CA GLN A 15 -11.15 -0.57 -1.79
C GLN A 15 -9.99 0.32 -1.33
N GLY A 16 -9.32 -0.05 -0.23
CA GLY A 16 -8.33 0.79 0.42
C GLY A 16 -8.96 1.82 1.37
N LEU A 17 -8.24 2.12 2.43
CA LEU A 17 -8.54 3.15 3.42
C LEU A 17 -7.69 4.39 3.12
N ASP A 18 -8.18 5.55 3.52
CA ASP A 18 -7.41 6.80 3.47
C ASP A 18 -6.58 6.95 4.74
N ILE A 19 -5.26 6.84 4.63
CA ILE A 19 -4.34 6.95 5.77
C ILE A 19 -4.39 8.34 6.42
N ARG A 20 -4.83 9.36 5.68
CA ARG A 20 -4.95 10.75 6.17
C ARG A 20 -6.07 10.92 7.18
N LEU A 21 -7.03 9.99 7.19
CA LEU A 21 -8.16 9.98 8.12
C LEU A 21 -7.88 9.11 9.36
N VAL A 22 -6.68 8.55 9.49
CA VAL A 22 -6.32 7.76 10.67
C VAL A 22 -5.90 8.69 11.80
N ASP A 23 -6.76 8.82 12.79
CA ASP A 23 -6.46 9.37 14.10
C ASP A 23 -6.38 8.25 15.16
N ASP A 24 -6.32 8.63 16.44
CA ASP A 24 -6.20 7.67 17.55
C ASP A 24 -7.46 6.82 17.76
N GLU A 25 -8.65 7.35 17.44
CA GLU A 25 -9.93 6.65 17.53
C GLU A 25 -10.07 5.64 16.38
N VAL A 26 -9.80 6.06 15.15
CA VAL A 26 -9.80 5.19 13.98
C VAL A 26 -8.77 4.07 14.15
N ALA A 27 -7.56 4.39 14.62
CA ALA A 27 -6.53 3.38 14.90
C ALA A 27 -6.98 2.39 16.00
N PHE A 28 -7.70 2.85 17.02
CA PHE A 28 -8.28 1.97 18.03
C PHE A 28 -9.25 0.97 17.40
N TYR A 29 -10.24 1.42 16.63
CA TYR A 29 -11.18 0.49 16.02
C TYR A 29 -10.53 -0.44 15.00
N LEU A 30 -9.59 0.05 14.20
CA LEU A 30 -8.84 -0.78 13.25
C LEU A 30 -7.98 -1.86 13.94
N SER A 31 -7.60 -1.65 15.20
CA SER A 31 -6.90 -2.66 16.01
C SER A 31 -7.82 -3.79 16.47
N LYS A 32 -9.13 -3.52 16.55
CA LYS A 32 -10.15 -4.46 17.05
C LYS A 32 -10.87 -5.23 15.95
N VAL A 33 -11.03 -4.63 14.78
CA VAL A 33 -11.74 -5.28 13.67
C VAL A 33 -11.01 -6.55 13.21
N ASN A 34 -11.78 -7.60 12.93
CA ASN A 34 -11.28 -8.87 12.38
C ASN A 34 -10.94 -8.73 10.88
N ALA A 35 -9.93 -7.92 10.58
CA ALA A 35 -9.39 -7.79 9.23
C ALA A 35 -8.07 -8.55 9.11
N ARG A 36 -7.91 -9.35 8.05
CA ARG A 36 -6.63 -10.02 7.76
C ARG A 36 -5.52 -9.03 7.40
N ARG A 37 -5.89 -7.95 6.70
CA ARG A 37 -4.97 -6.92 6.19
C ARG A 37 -5.72 -5.60 6.10
N LEU A 38 -5.04 -4.51 6.45
CA LEU A 38 -5.50 -3.15 6.23
C LEU A 38 -4.80 -2.63 4.97
N ARG A 39 -5.59 -2.26 3.97
CA ARG A 39 -5.07 -1.71 2.72
C ARG A 39 -5.27 -0.21 2.73
N PHE A 40 -4.26 0.54 2.32
CA PHE A 40 -4.29 2.00 2.22
C PHE A 40 -3.86 2.45 0.84
N ALA A 41 -4.27 3.64 0.42
CA ALA A 41 -3.74 4.29 -0.77
C ALA A 41 -2.63 5.28 -0.38
N PHE A 42 -1.59 5.38 -1.20
CA PHE A 42 -0.59 6.44 -1.09
C PHE A 42 -0.40 7.06 -2.47
N ASP A 43 -1.33 7.90 -2.89
CA ASP A 43 -1.45 8.34 -4.29
C ASP A 43 -0.53 9.52 -4.68
N HIS A 44 -0.07 10.31 -3.71
CA HIS A 44 0.76 11.49 -3.98
C HIS A 44 1.80 11.70 -2.88
N ILE A 45 3.03 12.11 -3.26
CA ILE A 45 4.15 12.28 -2.32
C ILE A 45 3.87 13.31 -1.22
N SER A 46 3.02 14.31 -1.50
CA SER A 46 2.60 15.31 -0.51
C SER A 46 1.89 14.70 0.71
N TYR A 47 1.42 13.45 0.63
CA TYR A 47 0.81 12.74 1.76
C TYR A 47 1.82 12.03 2.64
N GLU A 48 3.13 12.14 2.36
CA GLU A 48 4.19 11.50 3.14
C GLU A 48 4.06 11.73 4.65
N HIS A 49 3.80 12.98 5.07
CA HIS A 49 3.65 13.29 6.49
C HIS A 49 2.51 12.50 7.13
N SER A 50 1.33 12.49 6.50
CA SER A 50 0.16 11.74 6.95
C SER A 50 0.41 10.23 6.92
N VAL A 51 1.12 9.70 5.92
CA VAL A 51 1.50 8.28 5.85
C VAL A 51 2.37 7.88 7.04
N ARG A 52 3.42 8.67 7.33
CA ARG A 52 4.32 8.42 8.46
C ARG A 52 3.56 8.47 9.79
N GLN A 53 2.70 9.46 9.98
CA GLN A 53 1.88 9.61 11.18
C GLN A 53 0.88 8.47 11.33
N GLY A 54 0.13 8.13 10.28
CA GLY A 54 -0.85 7.06 10.30
C GLY A 54 -0.23 5.69 10.60
N ILE A 55 0.90 5.36 9.97
CA ILE A 55 1.66 4.13 10.30
C ILE A 55 2.09 4.12 11.77
N SER A 56 2.56 5.26 12.30
CA SER A 56 2.95 5.38 13.72
C SER A 56 1.76 5.18 14.67
N LEU A 57 0.59 5.77 14.38
CA LEU A 57 -0.62 5.60 15.19
C LEU A 57 -1.11 4.15 15.19
N LEU A 58 -1.14 3.51 14.02
CA LEU A 58 -1.50 2.09 13.90
C LEU A 58 -0.53 1.21 14.70
N ALA A 59 0.78 1.47 14.61
CA ALA A 59 1.80 0.76 15.37
C ALA A 59 1.64 0.95 16.90
N LYS A 60 1.33 2.17 17.36
CA LYS A 60 1.03 2.46 18.78
C LYS A 60 -0.17 1.67 19.30
N ARG A 61 -1.14 1.35 18.44
CA ARG A 61 -2.29 0.48 18.75
C ARG A 61 -2.01 -1.02 18.57
N GLY A 62 -0.74 -1.41 18.38
CA GLY A 62 -0.31 -2.80 18.28
C GLY A 62 -0.55 -3.45 16.90
N ILE A 63 -0.87 -2.65 15.88
CA ILE A 63 -1.04 -3.17 14.52
C ILE A 63 0.34 -3.35 13.88
N SER A 64 0.71 -4.61 13.63
CA SER A 64 2.00 -4.94 13.01
C SER A 64 2.10 -4.40 11.57
N PRO A 65 3.27 -3.91 11.13
CA PRO A 65 3.51 -3.50 9.74
C PRO A 65 3.15 -4.57 8.69
N SER A 66 3.27 -5.86 9.03
CA SER A 66 2.91 -6.97 8.13
C SER A 66 1.40 -7.07 7.85
N LYS A 67 0.57 -6.45 8.71
CA LYS A 67 -0.88 -6.32 8.52
C LYS A 67 -1.22 -5.15 7.60
N LEU A 68 -0.27 -4.26 7.31
CA LEU A 68 -0.45 -3.09 6.46
C LEU A 68 -0.02 -3.39 5.02
N SER A 69 -0.81 -2.91 4.07
CA SER A 69 -0.48 -2.94 2.65
C SER A 69 -0.86 -1.63 2.00
N PHE A 70 0.01 -1.09 1.16
CA PHE A 70 -0.24 0.17 0.48
C PHE A 70 -0.32 -0.03 -1.02
N TYR A 71 -1.38 0.49 -1.62
CA TYR A 71 -1.51 0.68 -3.05
C TYR A 71 -0.69 1.90 -3.47
N VAL A 72 0.18 1.70 -4.45
CA VAL A 72 0.96 2.79 -5.07
C VAL A 72 0.72 2.76 -6.57
N LEU A 73 0.03 3.77 -7.08
CA LEU A 73 -0.19 3.93 -8.52
C LEU A 73 1.12 4.32 -9.22
N VAL A 74 1.46 3.59 -10.28
CA VAL A 74 2.66 3.75 -11.11
C VAL A 74 2.25 4.08 -12.54
N GLY A 75 2.88 5.08 -13.15
CA GLY A 75 2.66 5.44 -14.56
C GLY A 75 1.50 6.39 -14.83
N PHE A 76 0.91 7.00 -13.81
CA PHE A 76 -0.12 8.04 -13.98
C PHE A 76 0.50 9.43 -13.88
N ASN A 77 0.35 10.26 -14.93
CA ASN A 77 0.93 11.61 -15.02
C ASN A 77 2.46 11.67 -14.78
N GLY A 78 3.19 10.63 -15.19
CA GLY A 78 4.63 10.49 -14.95
C GLY A 78 4.95 9.41 -13.91
N ASN A 79 6.25 9.14 -13.70
CA ASN A 79 6.72 8.15 -12.72
C ASN A 79 7.51 8.75 -11.55
N GLU A 80 7.66 10.07 -11.53
CA GLU A 80 8.73 10.77 -10.79
C GLU A 80 8.76 10.45 -9.29
N THR A 81 7.61 10.19 -8.66
CA THR A 81 7.53 9.96 -7.19
C THR A 81 7.07 8.56 -6.80
N ALA A 82 6.76 7.67 -7.75
CA ALA A 82 6.29 6.33 -7.42
C ALA A 82 7.36 5.54 -6.66
N LEU A 83 8.60 5.58 -7.13
CA LEU A 83 9.73 4.92 -6.49
C LEU A 83 10.01 5.46 -5.08
N GLU A 84 9.94 6.78 -4.90
CA GLU A 84 10.13 7.45 -3.61
C GLU A 84 9.08 7.00 -2.59
N ARG A 85 7.81 6.99 -2.98
CA ARG A 85 6.70 6.50 -2.15
C ARG A 85 6.91 5.04 -1.75
N MET A 86 7.36 4.19 -2.66
CA MET A 86 7.62 2.77 -2.36
C MET A 86 8.81 2.59 -1.40
N LYS A 87 9.89 3.35 -1.59
CA LYS A 87 11.06 3.34 -0.68
C LYS A 87 10.67 3.80 0.73
N LEU A 88 9.85 4.84 0.83
CA LEU A 88 9.30 5.30 2.11
C LEU A 88 8.58 4.16 2.84
N LEU A 89 7.64 3.51 2.16
CA LEU A 89 6.85 2.42 2.73
C LEU A 89 7.74 1.24 3.16
N GLN A 90 8.76 0.89 2.36
CA GLN A 90 9.72 -0.15 2.73
C GLN A 90 10.50 0.18 4.01
N SER A 91 10.83 1.45 4.26
CA SER A 91 11.50 1.84 5.51
C SER A 91 10.66 1.54 6.77
N PHE A 92 9.35 1.33 6.62
CA PHE A 92 8.43 0.91 7.69
C PHE A 92 8.14 -0.59 7.71
N ASN A 93 8.78 -1.39 6.85
CA ASN A 93 8.48 -2.82 6.67
C ASN A 93 7.00 -3.12 6.35
N VAL A 94 6.29 -2.18 5.71
CA VAL A 94 4.91 -2.41 5.26
C VAL A 94 4.89 -3.04 3.85
N THR A 95 3.84 -3.79 3.55
CA THR A 95 3.71 -4.40 2.21
C THR A 95 3.37 -3.33 1.18
N VAL A 96 4.06 -3.35 0.03
CA VAL A 96 3.78 -2.46 -1.10
C VAL A 96 3.11 -3.26 -2.21
N PHE A 97 1.99 -2.75 -2.73
CA PHE A 97 1.32 -3.27 -3.91
C PHE A 97 1.37 -2.21 -5.03
N PRO A 98 2.31 -2.34 -5.99
CA PRO A 98 2.36 -1.43 -7.12
C PRO A 98 1.18 -1.69 -8.06
N MET A 99 0.37 -0.67 -8.29
CA MET A 99 -0.74 -0.66 -9.25
C MET A 99 -0.26 0.05 -10.52
N ILE A 100 -0.09 -0.70 -11.61
CA ILE A 100 0.22 -0.10 -12.89
C ILE A 100 -1.04 0.58 -13.42
N TYR A 101 -0.94 1.88 -13.73
CA TYR A 101 -2.00 2.63 -14.35
C TYR A 101 -2.40 2.00 -15.69
N ARG A 102 -3.71 1.96 -15.96
CA ARG A 102 -4.24 1.60 -17.28
C ARG A 102 -4.94 2.82 -17.84
N GLY A 103 -4.52 3.25 -19.03
CA GLY A 103 -5.18 4.33 -19.74
C GLY A 103 -6.62 4.00 -20.12
N PRO A 104 -7.41 4.99 -20.58
CA PRO A 104 -8.75 4.75 -21.10
C PRO A 104 -8.79 3.77 -22.27
N ASP A 105 -7.68 3.62 -22.99
CA ASP A 105 -7.46 2.65 -24.07
C ASP A 105 -7.07 1.25 -23.57
N GLY A 106 -7.02 1.03 -22.24
CA GLY A 106 -6.67 -0.23 -21.59
C GLY A 106 -5.17 -0.53 -21.54
N LYS A 107 -4.33 0.33 -22.13
CA LYS A 107 -2.89 0.11 -22.23
C LYS A 107 -2.17 0.54 -20.96
N GLU A 108 -1.12 -0.21 -20.62
CA GLU A 108 -0.17 0.18 -19.57
C GLU A 108 0.82 1.21 -20.17
N PRO A 109 1.23 2.24 -19.41
CA PRO A 109 2.19 3.23 -19.87
C PRO A 109 3.59 2.61 -19.96
N GLU A 110 4.46 3.20 -20.79
CA GLU A 110 5.88 2.84 -20.81
C GLU A 110 6.53 3.25 -19.48
N ILE A 111 7.06 2.27 -18.74
CA ILE A 111 7.70 2.51 -17.44
C ILE A 111 9.20 2.66 -17.67
N ARG A 112 9.65 3.91 -17.88
CA ARG A 112 11.04 4.23 -18.23
C ARG A 112 12.03 4.01 -17.09
N GLU A 113 11.60 4.16 -15.85
CA GLU A 113 12.40 3.85 -14.69
C GLU A 113 12.17 2.39 -14.28
N LYS A 114 13.21 1.56 -14.40
CA LYS A 114 13.23 0.29 -13.67
C LYS A 114 13.11 0.64 -12.19
N LEU A 115 11.96 0.36 -11.58
CA LEU A 115 11.79 0.55 -10.15
C LEU A 115 12.93 -0.23 -9.47
N SER A 116 13.71 0.43 -8.61
CA SER A 116 15.07 -0.04 -8.32
C SER A 116 15.19 -1.51 -7.92
N GLU A 117 16.39 -2.07 -8.15
CA GLU A 117 16.82 -3.42 -7.73
C GLU A 117 16.67 -3.70 -6.22
N THR A 118 16.20 -2.76 -5.41
CA THR A 118 16.09 -2.82 -3.95
C THR A 118 14.68 -3.17 -3.46
N ILE A 119 13.66 -3.11 -4.32
CA ILE A 119 12.27 -3.34 -3.89
C ILE A 119 12.06 -4.85 -3.63
N LEU A 120 11.83 -5.20 -2.36
CA LEU A 120 11.51 -6.57 -1.96
C LEU A 120 10.00 -6.83 -2.10
N TRP A 121 9.68 -7.99 -2.67
CA TRP A 121 8.30 -8.42 -2.82
C TRP A 121 7.78 -9.06 -1.53
N HIS A 122 6.68 -8.53 -0.99
CA HIS A 122 5.99 -9.09 0.19
C HIS A 122 4.56 -9.60 -0.12
N GLY A 123 4.17 -9.68 -1.40
CA GLY A 123 2.84 -10.17 -1.80
C GLY A 123 2.78 -11.66 -2.17
N GLY A 124 1.62 -12.13 -2.63
CA GLY A 124 1.43 -13.54 -3.03
C GLY A 124 2.15 -13.91 -4.34
N ARG A 125 2.50 -15.19 -4.53
CA ARG A 125 3.30 -15.66 -5.70
C ARG A 125 2.71 -15.28 -7.08
N GLY A 126 1.39 -15.11 -7.18
CA GLY A 126 0.70 -14.79 -8.45
C GLY A 126 1.10 -13.46 -9.10
N ASN A 127 1.51 -12.47 -8.31
CA ASN A 127 1.91 -11.15 -8.82
C ASN A 127 3.43 -10.95 -8.85
N LEU A 128 4.22 -11.95 -8.42
CA LEU A 128 5.67 -11.84 -8.31
C LEU A 128 6.33 -11.59 -9.68
N LYS A 129 5.91 -12.29 -10.75
CA LYS A 129 6.50 -12.08 -12.09
C LYS A 129 6.26 -10.66 -12.60
N LYS A 130 5.03 -10.15 -12.44
CA LYS A 130 4.67 -8.78 -12.84
C LYS A 130 5.47 -7.75 -12.05
N PHE A 131 5.60 -7.96 -10.74
CA PHE A 131 6.45 -7.13 -9.89
C PHE A 131 7.92 -7.17 -10.30
N LEU A 132 8.50 -8.36 -10.52
CA LEU A 132 9.90 -8.51 -10.88
C LEU A 132 10.25 -7.85 -12.22
N ARG A 133 9.34 -7.87 -13.20
CA ARG A 133 9.49 -7.11 -14.45
C ARG A 133 9.48 -5.61 -14.20
N LEU A 134 8.49 -5.15 -13.43
CA LEU A 134 8.35 -3.75 -13.04
C LEU A 134 9.60 -3.21 -12.32
N VAL A 135 10.25 -4.05 -11.49
CA VAL A 135 11.48 -3.68 -10.78
C VAL A 135 12.77 -3.99 -11.55
N GLY A 136 12.67 -4.28 -12.84
CA GLY A 136 13.82 -4.55 -13.71
C GLY A 136 14.62 -5.82 -13.38
N ARG A 137 14.08 -6.70 -12.52
CA ARG A 137 14.68 -7.97 -12.09
C ARG A 137 14.29 -9.16 -12.99
N LEU A 138 13.36 -8.97 -13.92
CA LEU A 138 13.04 -9.91 -15.00
C LEU A 138 12.94 -9.14 -16.34
N PRO A 139 13.40 -9.71 -17.46
CA PRO A 139 13.14 -9.17 -18.79
C PRO A 139 11.64 -9.21 -19.13
N GLU A 140 11.23 -8.30 -20.03
CA GLU A 140 9.86 -8.21 -20.58
C GLU A 140 9.38 -9.53 -21.18
#